data_AF-A0A8S8YYD2-F1
#
_entry.id   AF-A0A8S8YYD2-F1
#
_cell.length_a   1.000
_cell.length_b   1.000
_cell.length_c   1.000
_cell.angle_alpha   90.00
_cell.angle_beta   90.00
_cell.angle_gamma   90.00
#
_symmetry.space_group_name_H-M   'P 1'
#
loop_
_entity.id
_entity.type
_entity.pdbx_description
1 polymer ?
#
loop_
_entity_poly.entity_id
_entity_poly.type
_entity_poly.pdbx_seq_one_letter_code
_entity_poly.pdbx_strand_id
1 'polypeptide(L)'
;MRNNAKTKIPILLVISMLLSGCTGGETEQEPEEIPGCMDEAAENYNPDATVSDRSCIYPEPEPEPEPEPDVRLASQSEFCDDVNPHHCMLPFPAPAFLVDDGSTATGYRLHIPGEAIPDSGSGTSDEFHMINRVDGYSPSTQIFTTFESTPDVSGMADQYSIGDSLDSGHSTLLINLDTGELLPHWVEVDMRSQDDEATFVYIRTIRGLDHDASYGVGYRNLVDSGGNSIEGSDAFVALRDGLTTDSPQIESQRAQYEGLFEALGGAGVERASLQAAWFFHTASTASILQDIVHMRDDASQRLGDDGIGCNVTEVVDGYGDDNATFRLIRGTFSTPQYMESDYPPAEMRRDSAAPPSSSNSEKWSSPS
;
A
#
# COMPACT_ATOMS: atom_id res chain seq x y z
N MET A 1 -91.85 -12.82 -19.60
CA MET A 1 -90.69 -13.72 -19.41
C MET A 1 -89.60 -13.35 -20.42
N ARG A 2 -88.40 -13.05 -19.91
CA ARG A 2 -87.07 -13.05 -20.58
C ARG A 2 -86.81 -12.15 -21.80
N ASN A 3 -85.97 -11.15 -21.56
CA ASN A 3 -85.17 -10.38 -22.52
C ASN A 3 -84.36 -11.29 -23.47
N ASN A 4 -84.23 -10.88 -24.73
CA ASN A 4 -82.94 -10.41 -25.25
C ASN A 4 -83.10 -9.82 -26.66
N ALA A 5 -83.00 -8.49 -26.71
CA ALA A 5 -82.75 -7.72 -27.90
C ALA A 5 -81.38 -8.11 -28.47
N LYS A 6 -81.39 -8.74 -29.64
CA LYS A 6 -80.21 -8.87 -30.50
C LYS A 6 -80.65 -8.66 -31.95
N THR A 7 -79.81 -7.91 -32.67
CA THR A 7 -79.55 -8.05 -34.12
C THR A 7 -80.50 -7.41 -35.16
N LYS A 8 -81.01 -6.17 -35.04
CA LYS A 8 -81.62 -5.46 -36.21
C LYS A 8 -81.52 -3.90 -36.21
N ILE A 9 -80.35 -3.29 -35.97
CA ILE A 9 -80.14 -1.84 -36.17
C ILE A 9 -78.90 -1.45 -37.03
N PRO A 10 -77.93 -2.32 -37.41
CA PRO A 10 -76.74 -1.84 -38.13
C PRO A 10 -76.92 -1.69 -39.66
N ILE A 11 -78.13 -1.85 -40.21
CA ILE A 11 -78.38 -1.84 -41.67
C ILE A 11 -79.09 -0.56 -42.14
N LEU A 12 -79.68 0.24 -41.24
CA LEU A 12 -80.44 1.44 -41.62
C LEU A 12 -79.62 2.75 -41.63
N LEU A 13 -78.42 2.76 -41.03
CA LEU A 13 -77.52 3.92 -41.04
C LEU A 13 -76.55 3.92 -42.24
N VAL A 14 -76.39 2.79 -42.92
CA VAL A 14 -75.50 2.62 -44.09
C VAL A 14 -76.17 3.13 -45.40
N ILE A 15 -77.44 3.51 -45.37
CA ILE A 15 -78.22 3.90 -46.57
C ILE A 15 -78.57 5.41 -46.61
N SER A 16 -78.39 6.16 -45.51
CA SER A 16 -78.82 7.58 -45.45
C SER A 16 -77.73 8.62 -45.76
N MET A 17 -76.51 8.24 -46.11
CA MET A 17 -75.43 9.22 -46.39
C MET A 17 -74.81 9.12 -47.80
N LEU A 18 -75.40 8.32 -48.69
CA LEU A 18 -74.90 8.13 -50.07
C LEU A 18 -75.50 9.08 -51.13
N LEU A 19 -76.24 10.13 -50.76
CA LEU A 19 -76.84 11.07 -51.73
C LEU A 19 -76.88 12.51 -51.20
N SER A 20 -75.78 13.25 -51.35
CA SER A 20 -75.78 14.71 -51.52
C SER A 20 -74.40 15.15 -52.02
N GLY A 21 -74.19 15.14 -53.34
CA GLY A 21 -73.10 15.87 -53.97
C GLY A 21 -73.66 17.00 -54.82
N CYS A 22 -73.23 18.24 -54.57
CA CYS A 22 -72.82 19.20 -55.61
C CYS A 22 -72.44 20.60 -55.08
N THR A 23 -71.26 21.05 -55.52
CA THR A 23 -70.86 22.40 -55.99
C THR A 23 -70.49 23.50 -55.00
N GLY A 24 -69.31 24.09 -55.23
CA GLY A 24 -68.75 25.32 -54.62
C GLY A 24 -67.77 24.97 -53.51
N GLY A 25 -66.46 25.16 -53.61
CA GLY A 25 -65.73 26.24 -54.25
C GLY A 25 -65.19 27.14 -53.15
N GLU A 26 -64.15 26.70 -52.46
CA GLU A 26 -63.21 27.51 -51.68
C GLU A 26 -62.03 26.59 -51.30
N THR A 27 -60.84 26.91 -51.79
CA THR A 27 -59.58 26.36 -51.30
C THR A 27 -59.39 26.83 -49.87
N GLU A 28 -59.69 25.99 -48.89
CA GLU A 28 -59.15 26.16 -47.54
C GLU A 28 -57.66 25.88 -47.63
N GLN A 29 -56.86 26.96 -47.64
CA GLN A 29 -55.43 26.91 -47.54
C GLN A 29 -55.09 26.41 -46.14
N GLU A 30 -54.61 25.17 -46.00
CA GLU A 30 -54.07 24.67 -44.73
C GLU A 30 -53.00 25.66 -44.24
N PRO A 31 -53.02 26.05 -42.96
CA PRO A 31 -52.03 26.98 -42.43
C PRO A 31 -50.63 26.38 -42.62
N GLU A 32 -49.72 27.19 -43.15
CA GLU A 32 -48.34 26.77 -43.40
C GLU A 32 -47.69 26.38 -42.07
N GLU A 33 -47.37 25.09 -41.90
CA GLU A 33 -46.71 24.61 -40.70
C GLU A 33 -45.26 25.10 -40.70
N ILE A 34 -44.88 25.84 -39.66
CA ILE A 34 -43.52 26.34 -39.46
C ILE A 34 -42.79 25.35 -38.53
N PRO A 35 -41.89 24.50 -39.04
CA PRO A 35 -41.09 23.61 -38.21
C PRO A 35 -40.01 24.38 -37.43
N GLY A 36 -39.82 24.05 -36.16
CA GLY A 36 -38.72 24.57 -35.34
C GLY A 36 -38.77 24.13 -33.87
N CYS A 37 -37.80 24.54 -33.07
CA CYS A 37 -37.84 24.28 -31.64
C CYS A 37 -38.93 25.12 -30.96
N MET A 38 -39.85 24.48 -30.24
CA MET A 38 -40.96 25.13 -29.53
C MET A 38 -40.70 25.29 -28.02
N ASP A 39 -39.52 24.91 -27.53
CA ASP A 39 -39.16 25.02 -26.12
C ASP A 39 -38.43 26.35 -25.86
N GLU A 40 -39.02 27.23 -25.05
CA GLU A 40 -38.46 28.54 -24.68
C GLU A 40 -37.12 28.44 -23.93
N ALA A 41 -36.80 27.28 -23.35
CA ALA A 41 -35.53 27.04 -22.67
C ALA A 41 -34.40 26.61 -23.61
N ALA A 42 -34.68 26.36 -24.89
CA ALA A 42 -33.67 26.01 -25.88
C ALA A 42 -33.03 27.25 -26.52
N GLU A 43 -31.74 27.18 -26.83
CA GLU A 43 -30.98 28.26 -27.47
C GLU A 43 -31.48 28.62 -28.88
N ASN A 44 -32.05 27.64 -29.58
CA ASN A 44 -32.63 27.80 -30.90
C ASN A 44 -34.17 27.82 -30.88
N TYR A 45 -34.78 28.24 -29.77
CA TYR A 45 -36.22 28.46 -29.68
C TYR A 45 -36.71 29.37 -30.82
N ASN A 46 -37.75 28.92 -31.52
CA ASN A 46 -38.41 29.67 -32.57
C ASN A 46 -39.87 29.98 -32.14
N PRO A 47 -40.19 31.24 -31.79
CA PRO A 47 -41.53 31.61 -31.33
C PRO A 47 -42.61 31.49 -32.41
N ASP A 48 -42.22 31.43 -33.69
CA ASP A 48 -43.13 31.27 -34.82
C ASP A 48 -43.31 29.78 -35.20
N ALA A 49 -42.60 28.85 -34.56
CA ALA A 49 -42.75 27.42 -34.84
C ALA A 49 -44.12 26.92 -34.39
N THR A 50 -44.90 26.41 -35.36
CA THR A 50 -46.20 25.81 -35.10
C THR A 50 -46.12 24.29 -34.94
N VAL A 51 -45.00 23.68 -35.33
CA VAL A 51 -44.73 22.24 -35.21
C VAL A 51 -43.29 22.01 -34.77
N SER A 52 -43.08 21.13 -33.79
CA SER A 52 -41.73 20.77 -33.32
C SER A 52 -41.01 19.87 -34.31
N ASP A 53 -39.85 20.30 -34.78
CA ASP A 53 -38.95 19.50 -35.63
C ASP A 53 -37.90 18.72 -34.82
N ARG A 54 -37.98 18.77 -33.48
CA ARG A 54 -37.03 18.18 -32.53
C ARG A 54 -35.60 18.69 -32.67
N SER A 55 -35.42 19.91 -33.19
CA SER A 55 -34.10 20.53 -33.33
C SER A 55 -33.60 21.24 -32.07
N CYS A 56 -34.35 21.24 -30.96
CA CYS A 56 -34.01 22.01 -29.75
C CYS A 56 -32.58 21.72 -29.25
N ILE A 57 -31.77 22.77 -29.17
CA ILE A 57 -30.42 22.79 -28.61
C ILE A 57 -30.52 23.42 -27.23
N TYR A 58 -30.14 22.69 -26.20
CA TYR A 58 -30.08 23.20 -24.83
C TYR A 58 -28.63 23.53 -24.50
N PRO A 59 -28.39 24.59 -23.70
CA PRO A 59 -27.05 24.84 -23.19
C PRO A 59 -26.60 23.60 -22.40
N GLU A 60 -25.38 23.11 -22.67
CA GLU A 60 -24.76 22.14 -21.78
C GLU A 60 -24.58 22.81 -20.41
N PRO A 61 -25.00 22.16 -19.30
CA PRO A 61 -24.75 22.73 -17.98
C PRO A 61 -23.25 22.94 -17.80
N GLU A 62 -22.86 24.14 -17.35
CA GLU A 62 -21.44 24.41 -17.04
C GLU A 62 -20.96 23.36 -16.02
N PRO A 63 -19.76 22.77 -16.21
CA PRO A 63 -19.22 21.85 -15.24
C PRO A 63 -19.07 22.59 -13.91
N GLU A 64 -19.65 22.03 -12.83
CA GLU A 64 -19.44 22.57 -11.49
C GLU A 64 -17.93 22.59 -11.20
N PRO A 65 -17.38 23.69 -10.64
CA PRO A 65 -15.97 23.72 -10.30
C PRO A 65 -15.68 22.62 -9.28
N GLU A 66 -14.65 21.81 -9.54
CA GLU A 66 -14.21 20.81 -8.56
C GLU A 66 -13.86 21.51 -7.24
N PRO A 67 -14.25 20.94 -6.08
CA PRO A 67 -13.95 21.54 -4.80
C PRO A 67 -12.43 21.67 -4.63
N GLU A 68 -11.96 22.86 -4.26
CA GLU A 68 -10.55 23.04 -3.91
C GLU A 68 -10.21 22.22 -2.65
N PRO A 69 -9.02 21.60 -2.59
CA PRO A 69 -8.60 20.84 -1.43
C PRO A 69 -8.39 21.77 -0.23
N ASP A 70 -8.69 21.27 0.96
CA ASP A 70 -8.51 22.01 2.22
C ASP A 70 -7.03 22.30 2.50
N VAL A 71 -6.14 21.36 2.13
CA VAL A 71 -4.69 21.44 2.34
C VAL A 71 -3.95 21.22 1.02
N ARG A 72 -2.96 22.07 0.74
CA ARG A 72 -2.04 21.89 -0.39
C ARG A 72 -0.68 21.47 0.12
N LEU A 73 -0.25 20.26 -0.19
CA LEU A 73 1.00 19.71 0.32
C LEU A 73 2.20 20.25 -0.46
N ALA A 74 3.32 20.48 0.25
CA ALA A 74 4.55 20.98 -0.35
C ALA A 74 5.25 19.95 -1.24
N SER A 75 5.02 18.65 -0.99
CA SER A 75 5.54 17.50 -1.75
C SER A 75 4.37 16.61 -2.17
N GLN A 76 4.44 16.09 -3.39
CA GLN A 76 3.54 15.09 -3.95
C GLN A 76 4.39 14.10 -4.75
N SER A 77 5.18 13.31 -4.04
CA SER A 77 6.12 12.39 -4.67
C SER A 77 5.44 11.08 -5.02
N GLU A 78 5.71 10.57 -6.23
CA GLU A 78 5.27 9.24 -6.62
C GLU A 78 6.10 8.12 -5.97
N PHE A 79 7.24 8.47 -5.34
CA PHE A 79 8.23 7.51 -4.83
C PHE A 79 8.40 7.53 -3.31
N CYS A 80 7.84 8.52 -2.61
CA CYS A 80 8.09 8.77 -1.19
C CYS A 80 6.80 8.62 -0.41
N ASP A 81 6.83 8.24 0.86
CA ASP A 81 5.68 8.38 1.73
C ASP A 81 5.56 9.84 2.19
N ASP A 82 4.61 10.59 1.61
CA ASP A 82 4.46 12.02 1.89
C ASP A 82 3.82 12.30 3.28
N VAL A 83 3.47 11.25 4.06
CA VAL A 83 2.97 11.45 5.43
C VAL A 83 4.05 12.08 6.32
N ASN A 84 5.33 11.74 6.14
CA ASN A 84 6.44 12.46 6.77
C ASN A 84 7.37 13.07 5.71
N PRO A 85 7.37 14.42 5.55
CA PRO A 85 8.07 15.07 4.44
C PRO A 85 9.59 15.13 4.62
N HIS A 86 10.14 14.73 5.77
CA HIS A 86 11.58 14.86 6.02
C HIS A 86 12.43 13.88 5.21
N HIS A 87 11.89 12.70 4.87
CA HIS A 87 12.61 11.72 4.06
C HIS A 87 11.65 10.68 3.48
N CYS A 88 11.92 10.21 2.26
CA CYS A 88 10.99 9.36 1.50
C CYS A 88 10.58 8.05 2.17
N MET A 89 11.48 7.47 2.96
CA MET A 89 11.20 6.24 3.70
C MET A 89 10.48 6.45 5.04
N LEU A 90 10.13 7.68 5.40
CA LEU A 90 9.50 8.01 6.67
C LEU A 90 8.00 8.23 6.55
N PRO A 91 7.22 7.87 7.58
CA PRO A 91 7.66 7.11 8.76
C PRO A 91 8.06 5.68 8.37
N PHE A 92 9.04 5.08 9.03
CA PHE A 92 9.46 3.70 8.72
C PHE A 92 8.93 2.73 9.78
N PRO A 93 8.34 1.58 9.40
CA PRO A 93 8.02 1.16 8.03
C PRO A 93 6.84 1.94 7.44
N ALA A 94 6.95 2.36 6.18
CA ALA A 94 5.98 3.27 5.56
C ALA A 94 4.86 2.51 4.81
N PRO A 95 3.58 2.81 5.05
CA PRO A 95 2.48 2.17 4.34
C PRO A 95 2.53 2.40 2.83
N ALA A 96 3.09 3.52 2.34
CA ALA A 96 3.16 3.80 0.91
C ALA A 96 3.95 2.77 0.09
N PHE A 97 4.81 1.97 0.72
CA PHE A 97 5.58 0.91 0.03
C PHE A 97 4.91 -0.47 0.08
N LEU A 98 3.74 -0.61 0.72
CA LEU A 98 2.95 -1.85 0.70
C LEU A 98 1.94 -1.79 -0.45
N VAL A 99 2.25 -2.48 -1.54
CA VAL A 99 1.39 -2.55 -2.72
C VAL A 99 0.46 -3.76 -2.61
N ASP A 100 -0.82 -3.58 -2.93
CA ASP A 100 -1.78 -4.67 -2.98
C ASP A 100 -1.38 -5.73 -4.02
N ASP A 101 -1.27 -6.98 -3.59
CA ASP A 101 -0.96 -8.13 -4.43
C ASP A 101 -1.67 -9.38 -3.92
N GLY A 102 -2.86 -9.64 -4.48
CA GLY A 102 -3.65 -10.82 -4.14
C GLY A 102 -3.02 -12.17 -4.52
N SER A 103 -1.82 -12.19 -5.12
CA SER A 103 -1.06 -13.41 -5.36
C SER A 103 -0.15 -13.82 -4.19
N THR A 104 0.08 -12.93 -3.21
CA THR A 104 0.89 -13.23 -2.02
C THR A 104 0.02 -13.74 -0.87
N ALA A 105 0.67 -14.24 0.20
CA ALA A 105 -0.04 -14.78 1.35
C ALA A 105 -0.72 -13.68 2.19
N THR A 106 -0.04 -12.55 2.36
CA THR A 106 -0.53 -11.40 3.13
C THR A 106 -1.50 -10.51 2.33
N GLY A 107 -1.55 -10.68 1.00
CA GLY A 107 -2.24 -9.77 0.09
C GLY A 107 -1.43 -8.51 -0.24
N TYR A 108 -0.19 -8.40 0.25
CA TYR A 108 0.72 -7.29 -0.01
C TYR A 108 2.00 -7.74 -0.69
N ARG A 109 2.67 -6.80 -1.35
CA ARG A 109 4.06 -6.89 -1.80
C ARG A 109 4.77 -5.61 -1.42
N LEU A 110 5.93 -5.73 -0.80
CA LEU A 110 6.78 -4.58 -0.54
C LEU A 110 7.38 -4.07 -1.86
N HIS A 111 7.35 -2.77 -2.09
CA HIS A 111 7.96 -2.13 -3.24
C HIS A 111 8.55 -0.78 -2.84
N ILE A 112 9.87 -0.76 -2.66
CA ILE A 112 10.64 0.45 -2.39
C ILE A 112 11.40 0.80 -3.67
N PRO A 113 11.03 1.87 -4.38
CA PRO A 113 11.73 2.30 -5.59
C PRO A 113 13.14 2.80 -5.25
N GLY A 114 14.06 2.73 -6.21
CA GLY A 114 15.44 3.20 -6.03
C GLY A 114 15.51 4.65 -5.55
N GLU A 115 14.62 5.48 -6.10
CA GLU A 115 14.46 6.91 -5.84
C GLU A 115 14.05 7.22 -4.39
N ALA A 116 13.44 6.26 -3.67
CA ALA A 116 13.10 6.42 -2.26
C ALA A 116 14.29 6.17 -1.33
N ILE A 117 15.31 5.46 -1.82
CA ILE A 117 16.44 5.01 -1.01
C ILE A 117 17.49 6.12 -0.99
N PRO A 118 17.96 6.54 0.19
CA PRO A 118 18.96 7.58 0.28
C PRO A 118 20.27 7.11 -0.36
N ASP A 119 20.85 7.96 -1.20
CA ASP A 119 22.17 7.71 -1.79
C ASP A 119 23.22 7.58 -0.69
N SER A 120 24.10 6.58 -0.82
CA SER A 120 25.29 6.53 0.00
C SER A 120 26.38 7.42 -0.61
N GLY A 121 27.24 8.03 0.21
CA GLY A 121 28.43 8.74 -0.30
C GLY A 121 29.40 7.86 -1.11
N SER A 122 29.16 6.54 -1.16
CA SER A 122 29.94 5.52 -1.88
C SER A 122 29.32 5.05 -3.21
N GLY A 123 28.12 5.50 -3.58
CA GLY A 123 27.46 5.09 -4.82
C GLY A 123 25.96 5.41 -4.81
N THR A 124 25.39 5.46 -6.02
CA THR A 124 23.94 5.61 -6.21
C THR A 124 23.21 4.44 -5.59
N SER A 125 22.14 4.75 -4.87
CA SER A 125 21.24 3.73 -4.34
C SER A 125 20.33 3.24 -5.46
N ASP A 126 20.49 1.96 -5.83
CA ASP A 126 19.61 1.27 -6.77
C ASP A 126 18.49 0.53 -6.02
N GLU A 127 17.44 0.14 -6.74
CA GLU A 127 16.32 -0.63 -6.19
C GLU A 127 16.81 -1.90 -5.46
N PHE A 128 16.38 -2.10 -4.21
CA PHE A 128 16.65 -3.34 -3.48
C PHE A 128 15.72 -4.45 -3.95
N HIS A 129 16.00 -5.03 -5.12
CA HIS A 129 15.19 -6.09 -5.73
C HIS A 129 14.91 -7.29 -4.79
N MET A 130 15.76 -7.53 -3.79
CA MET A 130 15.55 -8.58 -2.80
C MET A 130 14.43 -8.25 -1.81
N ILE A 131 14.31 -6.99 -1.40
CA ILE A 131 13.26 -6.52 -0.50
C ILE A 131 11.93 -6.41 -1.27
N ASN A 132 11.97 -6.07 -2.54
CA ASN A 132 10.76 -5.91 -3.36
C ASN A 132 10.06 -7.24 -3.74
N ARG A 133 10.56 -8.37 -3.21
CA ARG A 133 9.98 -9.70 -3.37
C ARG A 133 9.24 -10.20 -2.14
N VAL A 134 9.42 -9.57 -0.99
CA VAL A 134 8.74 -10.01 0.23
C VAL A 134 7.35 -9.42 0.30
N ASP A 135 6.43 -10.20 0.83
CA ASP A 135 5.02 -9.86 1.01
C ASP A 135 4.73 -9.02 2.27
N GLY A 136 5.69 -8.21 2.70
CA GLY A 136 5.55 -7.33 3.86
C GLY A 136 6.89 -6.95 4.48
N TYR A 137 6.84 -6.14 5.54
CA TYR A 137 8.04 -5.76 6.28
C TYR A 137 8.59 -6.88 7.14
N SER A 138 9.88 -6.82 7.46
CA SER A 138 10.50 -7.79 8.38
C SER A 138 9.78 -7.78 9.74
N PRO A 139 9.45 -8.94 10.33
CA PRO A 139 9.00 -9.02 11.71
C PRO A 139 10.02 -8.46 12.73
N SER A 140 11.27 -8.25 12.32
CA SER A 140 12.32 -7.59 13.11
C SER A 140 12.66 -6.18 12.57
N THR A 141 11.73 -5.54 11.86
CA THR A 141 11.92 -4.20 11.30
C THR A 141 12.17 -3.17 12.40
N GLN A 142 12.94 -2.14 12.08
CA GLN A 142 13.02 -0.96 12.93
C GLN A 142 11.75 -0.14 12.73
N ILE A 143 11.36 0.61 13.77
CA ILE A 143 10.21 1.50 13.76
C ILE A 143 10.72 2.88 14.18
N PHE A 144 10.65 3.86 13.28
CA PHE A 144 11.14 5.21 13.56
C PHE A 144 10.50 6.26 12.66
N THR A 145 10.51 7.49 13.15
CA THR A 145 10.06 8.67 12.41
C THR A 145 10.88 9.88 12.85
N THR A 146 10.56 11.05 12.31
CA THR A 146 11.17 12.33 12.68
C THR A 146 10.08 13.38 12.90
N PHE A 147 10.44 14.48 13.56
CA PHE A 147 9.57 15.62 13.82
C PHE A 147 10.34 16.91 13.55
N GLU A 148 9.62 18.02 13.34
CA GLU A 148 10.20 19.35 13.11
C GLU A 148 11.11 19.81 14.27
N SER A 149 10.76 19.40 15.50
CA SER A 149 11.61 19.56 16.67
C SER A 149 11.83 18.21 17.35
N THR A 150 13.00 18.04 17.96
CA THR A 150 13.34 16.78 18.65
C THR A 150 12.49 16.62 19.92
N PRO A 151 11.70 15.54 20.06
CA PRO A 151 10.93 15.30 21.27
C PRO A 151 11.81 15.05 22.50
N ASP A 152 11.38 15.53 23.65
CA ASP A 152 11.94 15.13 24.94
C ASP A 152 11.40 13.74 25.31
N VAL A 153 12.24 12.72 25.17
CA VAL A 153 11.91 11.33 25.49
C VAL A 153 12.28 10.93 26.93
N SER A 154 12.80 11.85 27.75
CA SER A 154 13.32 11.52 29.09
C SER A 154 12.26 11.01 30.08
N GLY A 155 10.98 11.31 29.83
CA GLY A 155 9.84 10.80 30.60
C GLY A 155 9.10 9.63 29.96
N MET A 156 9.57 9.12 28.81
CA MET A 156 8.99 7.96 28.13
C MET A 156 9.64 6.66 28.59
N ALA A 157 9.04 5.53 28.23
CA ALA A 157 9.61 4.22 28.52
C ALA A 157 11.00 4.06 27.89
N ASP A 158 12.00 3.75 28.71
CA ASP A 158 13.38 3.47 28.30
C ASP A 158 13.69 1.97 28.39
N GLN A 159 14.93 1.57 28.12
CA GLN A 159 15.34 0.16 28.18
C GLN A 159 15.24 -0.48 29.57
N TYR A 160 15.04 0.31 30.63
CA TYR A 160 14.87 -0.13 32.02
C TYR A 160 13.41 0.00 32.51
N SER A 161 12.58 0.78 31.83
CA SER A 161 11.17 1.04 32.17
C SER A 161 10.17 0.65 31.08
N ILE A 162 10.53 -0.29 30.21
CA ILE A 162 9.72 -0.82 29.09
C ILE A 162 8.24 -1.02 29.43
N GLY A 163 7.91 -1.52 30.64
CA GLY A 163 6.53 -1.75 31.07
C GLY A 163 5.66 -0.49 31.04
N ASP A 164 6.24 0.68 31.27
CA ASP A 164 5.56 1.98 31.28
C ASP A 164 4.99 2.34 29.89
N SER A 165 5.50 1.71 28.82
CA SER A 165 4.99 1.90 27.45
C SER A 165 3.56 1.37 27.25
N LEU A 166 3.07 0.54 28.17
CA LEU A 166 1.73 -0.01 28.16
C LEU A 166 0.72 0.85 28.94
N ASP A 167 1.18 1.92 29.60
CA ASP A 167 0.31 2.80 30.35
C ASP A 167 -0.62 3.59 29.42
N SER A 168 -1.88 3.76 29.85
CA SER A 168 -2.91 4.43 29.03
C SER A 168 -2.60 5.89 28.72
N GLY A 169 -1.65 6.50 29.42
CA GLY A 169 -1.18 7.88 29.20
C GLY A 169 0.16 7.97 28.46
N HIS A 170 0.78 6.84 28.08
CA HIS A 170 2.07 6.85 27.42
C HIS A 170 2.02 7.60 26.08
N SER A 171 3.07 8.37 25.78
CA SER A 171 3.14 9.24 24.60
C SER A 171 3.32 8.49 23.29
N THR A 172 3.71 7.21 23.35
CA THR A 172 3.83 6.34 22.17
C THR A 172 3.05 5.05 22.34
N LEU A 173 2.57 4.50 21.23
CA LEU A 173 1.85 3.23 21.17
C LEU A 173 2.39 2.39 20.03
N LEU A 174 2.48 1.08 20.27
CA LEU A 174 2.64 0.05 19.25
C LEU A 174 1.51 -0.95 19.47
N ILE A 175 0.61 -1.10 18.51
CA ILE A 175 -0.58 -1.93 18.62
C ILE A 175 -0.60 -2.97 17.50
N ASN A 176 -0.92 -4.23 17.82
CA ASN A 176 -1.30 -5.21 16.81
C ASN A 176 -2.75 -4.94 16.40
N LEU A 177 -2.98 -4.56 15.15
CA LEU A 177 -4.29 -4.13 14.65
C LEU A 177 -5.27 -5.31 14.46
N ASP A 178 -4.76 -6.54 14.33
CA ASP A 178 -5.58 -7.74 14.18
C ASP A 178 -6.21 -8.17 15.52
N THR A 179 -5.51 -7.90 16.63
CA THR A 179 -5.89 -8.37 17.98
C THR A 179 -6.27 -7.23 18.94
N GLY A 180 -5.84 -6.00 18.66
CA GLY A 180 -5.93 -4.86 19.57
C GLY A 180 -4.91 -4.88 20.73
N GLU A 181 -3.94 -5.80 20.72
CA GLU A 181 -2.94 -5.90 21.79
C GLU A 181 -1.91 -4.77 21.69
N LEU A 182 -1.67 -4.05 22.80
CA LEU A 182 -0.54 -3.13 22.94
C LEU A 182 0.75 -3.90 23.20
N LEU A 183 1.80 -3.58 22.44
CA LEU A 183 3.10 -4.22 22.55
C LEU A 183 4.04 -3.36 23.41
N PRO A 184 4.74 -3.99 24.37
CA PRO A 184 5.76 -3.32 25.17
C PRO A 184 6.94 -2.92 24.28
N HIS A 185 7.39 -1.69 24.46
CA HIS A 185 8.49 -1.09 23.71
C HIS A 185 9.25 -0.08 24.56
N TRP A 186 10.39 0.40 24.07
CA TRP A 186 11.01 1.61 24.59
C TRP A 186 11.25 2.62 23.49
N VAL A 187 11.44 3.88 23.87
CA VAL A 187 11.63 5.02 22.97
C VAL A 187 13.06 5.52 23.11
N GLU A 188 13.69 5.85 21.99
CA GLU A 188 14.99 6.54 22.00
C GLU A 188 15.10 7.53 20.84
N VAL A 189 15.98 8.51 20.99
CA VAL A 189 16.36 9.44 19.93
C VAL A 189 17.75 9.10 19.41
N ASP A 190 18.00 9.37 18.13
CA ASP A 190 19.34 9.21 17.57
C ASP A 190 20.31 10.24 18.16
N MET A 191 21.21 9.78 19.03
CA MET A 191 22.23 10.62 19.66
C MET A 191 23.36 11.05 18.70
N ARG A 192 23.35 10.58 17.45
CA ARG A 192 24.36 10.89 16.44
C ARG A 192 23.88 11.90 15.39
N SER A 193 22.62 12.33 15.45
CA SER A 193 22.07 13.35 14.57
C SER A 193 22.87 14.66 14.67
N GLN A 194 23.04 15.32 13.53
CA GLN A 194 23.68 16.63 13.44
C GLN A 194 22.64 17.74 13.67
N ASP A 195 23.08 18.93 14.08
CA ASP A 195 22.19 20.06 14.40
C ASP A 195 21.33 20.52 13.22
N ASP A 196 21.73 20.20 11.98
CA ASP A 196 21.03 20.54 10.74
C ASP A 196 20.20 19.39 10.13
N GLU A 197 20.10 18.26 10.84
CA GLU A 197 19.33 17.09 10.41
C GLU A 197 18.17 16.80 11.37
N ALA A 198 17.05 16.30 10.84
CA ALA A 198 15.94 15.87 11.70
C ALA A 198 16.33 14.64 12.53
N THR A 199 16.15 14.71 13.84
CA THR A 199 16.50 13.61 14.76
C THR A 199 15.51 12.46 14.65
N PHE A 200 16.00 11.25 14.39
CA PHE A 200 15.17 10.05 14.41
C PHE A 200 14.70 9.72 15.81
N VAL A 201 13.43 9.35 15.93
CA VAL A 201 12.80 8.87 17.15
C VAL A 201 12.34 7.44 16.91
N TYR A 202 12.90 6.51 17.67
CA TYR A 202 12.66 5.08 17.53
C TYR A 202 11.62 4.57 18.52
N ILE A 203 10.82 3.60 18.09
CA ILE A 203 10.13 2.64 18.95
C ILE A 203 10.86 1.31 18.81
N ARG A 204 11.44 0.83 19.90
CA ARG A 204 12.20 -0.42 19.94
C ARG A 204 11.34 -1.54 20.48
N THR A 205 11.08 -2.53 19.63
CA THR A 205 10.37 -3.76 19.98
C THR A 205 11.25 -4.65 20.86
N ILE A 206 10.67 -5.28 21.89
CA ILE A 206 11.41 -6.20 22.78
C ILE A 206 11.48 -7.65 22.28
N ARG A 207 10.70 -7.96 21.24
CA ARG A 207 10.64 -9.25 20.56
C ARG A 207 10.38 -9.02 19.08
N GLY A 208 10.64 -10.03 18.26
CA GLY A 208 10.12 -10.04 16.90
C GLY A 208 8.60 -9.93 16.91
N LEU A 209 8.07 -9.15 15.98
CA LEU A 209 6.65 -9.05 15.70
C LEU A 209 6.12 -10.37 15.17
N ASP A 210 4.80 -10.52 15.20
CA ASP A 210 4.14 -11.66 14.60
C ASP A 210 4.28 -11.58 13.07
N HIS A 211 4.35 -12.73 12.43
CA HIS A 211 4.38 -12.83 10.98
C HIS A 211 2.96 -12.69 10.44
N ASP A 212 2.81 -12.12 9.24
CA ASP A 212 1.50 -11.93 8.60
C ASP A 212 0.51 -11.20 9.54
N ALA A 213 0.97 -10.06 10.08
CA ALA A 213 0.21 -9.28 11.05
C ALA A 213 0.30 -7.78 10.76
N SER A 214 -0.81 -7.08 11.04
CA SER A 214 -0.94 -5.63 10.91
C SER A 214 -0.57 -4.93 12.20
N TYR A 215 0.22 -3.86 12.11
CA TYR A 215 0.64 -3.05 13.25
C TYR A 215 0.34 -1.58 13.03
N GLY A 216 -0.09 -0.91 14.10
CA GLY A 216 -0.27 0.54 14.17
C GLY A 216 0.74 1.16 15.12
N VAL A 217 1.24 2.33 14.75
CA VAL A 217 2.15 3.13 15.54
C VAL A 217 1.50 4.49 15.80
N GLY A 218 1.61 5.01 17.01
CA GLY A 218 1.10 6.32 17.36
C GLY A 218 2.04 7.09 18.28
N TYR A 219 2.18 8.38 18.03
CA TYR A 219 2.86 9.36 18.87
C TYR A 219 1.88 10.48 19.21
N ARG A 220 1.79 10.84 20.49
CA ARG A 220 0.84 11.83 21.01
C ARG A 220 1.41 12.63 22.17
N ASN A 221 0.89 13.83 22.37
CA ASN A 221 1.26 14.74 23.47
C ASN A 221 2.79 14.93 23.63
N LEU A 222 3.54 14.85 22.53
CA LEU A 222 4.96 15.10 22.48
C LEU A 222 5.23 16.59 22.70
N VAL A 223 6.27 16.84 23.49
CA VAL A 223 6.84 18.17 23.70
C VAL A 223 8.34 18.14 23.46
N ASP A 224 8.91 19.27 23.07
CA ASP A 224 10.36 19.43 22.98
C ASP A 224 10.99 19.66 24.38
N SER A 225 12.31 19.79 24.44
CA SER A 225 13.05 20.08 25.69
C SER A 225 12.71 21.43 26.32
N GLY A 226 12.05 22.34 25.58
CA GLY A 226 11.51 23.60 26.08
C GLY A 226 10.09 23.50 26.61
N GLY A 227 9.44 22.34 26.48
CA GLY A 227 8.05 22.10 26.83
C GLY A 227 7.04 22.60 25.79
N ASN A 228 7.48 22.95 24.58
CA ASN A 228 6.58 23.34 23.50
C ASN A 228 5.97 22.10 22.84
N SER A 229 4.68 22.16 22.52
CA SER A 229 4.03 21.10 21.74
C SER A 229 4.69 20.94 20.38
N ILE A 230 4.88 19.70 19.97
CA ILE A 230 5.37 19.35 18.64
C ILE A 230 4.17 19.27 17.69
N GLU A 231 4.23 19.87 16.51
CA GLU A 231 3.15 19.74 15.54
C GLU A 231 3.36 18.51 14.66
N GLY A 232 2.26 17.91 14.20
CA GLY A 232 2.30 16.89 13.15
C GLY A 232 2.58 17.51 11.78
N SER A 233 3.03 16.70 10.83
CA SER A 233 3.15 17.14 9.43
C SER A 233 1.79 17.51 8.84
N ASP A 234 1.77 18.41 7.85
CA ASP A 234 0.53 18.84 7.19
C ASP A 234 -0.27 17.65 6.62
N ALA A 235 0.42 16.67 6.02
CA ALA A 235 -0.20 15.46 5.49
C ALA A 235 -0.83 14.60 6.59
N PHE A 236 -0.11 14.38 7.70
CA PHE A 236 -0.64 13.63 8.83
C PHE A 236 -1.84 14.35 9.48
N VAL A 237 -1.73 15.66 9.68
CA VAL A 237 -2.82 16.49 10.23
C VAL A 237 -4.05 16.44 9.31
N ALA A 238 -3.87 16.48 7.99
CA ALA A 238 -4.98 16.36 7.05
C ALA A 238 -5.69 14.99 7.14
N LEU A 239 -4.93 13.89 7.29
CA LEU A 239 -5.50 12.57 7.56
C LEU A 239 -6.22 12.53 8.92
N ARG A 240 -5.58 13.04 9.98
CA ARG A 240 -6.12 13.08 11.34
C ARG A 240 -7.38 13.92 11.43
N ASP A 241 -7.48 15.04 10.73
CA ASP A 241 -8.60 15.97 10.90
C ASP A 241 -9.67 15.84 9.81
N GLY A 242 -9.50 14.90 8.88
CA GLY A 242 -10.45 14.65 7.80
C GLY A 242 -10.46 15.74 6.73
N LEU A 243 -9.34 16.44 6.55
CA LEU A 243 -9.15 17.48 5.55
C LEU A 243 -8.70 16.87 4.23
N THR A 244 -9.27 17.34 3.13
CA THR A 244 -8.90 16.92 1.78
C THR A 244 -7.55 17.53 1.37
N THR A 245 -6.77 16.78 0.59
CA THR A 245 -5.47 17.21 0.07
C THR A 245 -5.42 17.16 -1.46
N ASP A 246 -4.40 17.80 -2.03
CA ASP A 246 -4.06 17.67 -3.45
C ASP A 246 -3.17 16.47 -3.78
N SER A 247 -2.81 15.62 -2.80
CA SER A 247 -1.97 14.45 -3.03
C SER A 247 -2.78 13.16 -3.23
N PRO A 248 -2.75 12.55 -4.43
CA PRO A 248 -3.42 11.27 -4.67
C PRO A 248 -2.93 10.15 -3.74
N GLN A 249 -1.65 10.19 -3.34
CA GLN A 249 -1.09 9.20 -2.43
C GLN A 249 -1.75 9.28 -1.05
N ILE A 250 -1.89 10.48 -0.49
CA ILE A 250 -2.54 10.67 0.82
C ILE A 250 -4.02 10.31 0.74
N GLU A 251 -4.72 10.73 -0.32
CA GLU A 251 -6.13 10.40 -0.50
C GLU A 251 -6.39 8.90 -0.64
N SER A 252 -5.50 8.16 -1.30
CA SER A 252 -5.67 6.71 -1.48
C SER A 252 -5.50 5.89 -0.19
N GLN A 253 -4.84 6.45 0.83
CA GLN A 253 -4.61 5.81 2.14
C GLN A 253 -5.65 6.16 3.20
N ARG A 254 -6.57 7.08 2.90
CA ARG A 254 -7.48 7.66 3.89
C ARG A 254 -8.34 6.60 4.62
N ALA A 255 -8.84 5.61 3.90
CA ALA A 255 -9.65 4.55 4.49
C ALA A 255 -8.87 3.70 5.50
N GLN A 256 -7.61 3.38 5.20
CA GLN A 256 -6.72 2.63 6.08
C GLN A 256 -6.37 3.45 7.33
N TYR A 257 -6.13 4.75 7.15
CA TYR A 257 -5.90 5.68 8.27
C TYR A 257 -7.12 5.82 9.18
N GLU A 258 -8.34 5.84 8.64
CA GLU A 258 -9.55 5.81 9.47
C GLU A 258 -9.62 4.53 10.32
N GLY A 259 -9.27 3.38 9.76
CA GLY A 259 -9.15 2.13 10.51
C GLY A 259 -8.08 2.19 11.61
N LEU A 260 -6.92 2.79 11.33
CA LEU A 260 -5.87 3.02 12.33
C LEU A 260 -6.37 3.93 13.47
N PHE A 261 -7.05 5.04 13.15
CA PHE A 261 -7.57 5.95 14.17
C PHE A 261 -8.67 5.31 15.02
N GLU A 262 -9.52 4.47 14.43
CA GLU A 262 -10.51 3.67 15.17
C GLU A 262 -9.81 2.70 16.15
N ALA A 263 -8.78 1.99 15.70
CA ALA A 263 -8.02 1.06 16.54
C ALA A 263 -7.30 1.77 17.70
N LEU A 264 -6.63 2.89 17.41
CA LEU A 264 -5.98 3.72 18.45
C LEU A 264 -7.01 4.33 19.41
N GLY A 265 -8.17 4.75 18.91
CA GLY A 265 -9.30 5.20 19.71
C GLY A 265 -9.83 4.10 20.65
N GLY A 266 -9.91 2.86 20.16
CA GLY A 266 -10.25 1.68 20.95
C GLY A 266 -9.24 1.40 22.08
N ALA A 267 -7.97 1.77 21.89
CA ALA A 267 -6.92 1.73 22.91
C ALA A 267 -6.91 2.95 23.86
N GLY A 268 -7.88 3.85 23.74
CA GLY A 268 -8.03 5.03 24.61
C GLY A 268 -7.20 6.24 24.16
N VAL A 269 -6.78 6.30 22.90
CA VAL A 269 -6.12 7.48 22.32
C VAL A 269 -7.15 8.47 21.79
N GLU A 270 -7.09 9.72 22.25
CA GLU A 270 -7.86 10.79 21.63
C GLU A 270 -7.23 11.15 20.27
N ARG A 271 -8.02 11.07 19.20
CA ARG A 271 -7.57 11.34 17.82
C ARG A 271 -6.85 12.68 17.69
N ALA A 272 -7.39 13.74 18.30
CA ALA A 272 -6.81 15.08 18.27
C ALA A 272 -5.45 15.20 19.00
N SER A 273 -5.11 14.25 19.88
CA SER A 273 -3.81 14.24 20.59
C SER A 273 -2.66 13.68 19.75
N LEU A 274 -2.97 13.00 18.64
CA LEU A 274 -1.96 12.40 17.78
C LEU A 274 -1.17 13.47 17.01
N GLN A 275 0.14 13.33 16.98
CA GLN A 275 1.07 14.16 16.21
C GLN A 275 1.75 13.38 15.09
N ALA A 276 1.86 12.05 15.22
CA ALA A 276 2.18 11.15 14.14
C ALA A 276 1.52 9.79 14.39
N ALA A 277 1.06 9.14 13.33
CA ALA A 277 0.62 7.76 13.37
C ALA A 277 0.75 7.16 11.97
N TRP A 278 0.97 5.86 11.90
CA TRP A 278 0.99 5.10 10.65
C TRP A 278 0.76 3.63 10.94
N PHE A 279 0.64 2.83 9.89
CA PHE A 279 0.47 1.40 9.97
C PHE A 279 1.42 0.68 9.02
N PHE A 280 1.66 -0.59 9.27
CA PHE A 280 2.42 -1.47 8.37
C PHE A 280 2.01 -2.92 8.58
N HIS A 281 2.38 -3.78 7.63
CA HIS A 281 2.13 -5.21 7.67
C HIS A 281 3.44 -5.99 7.64
N THR A 282 3.57 -7.04 8.45
CA THR A 282 4.74 -7.92 8.45
C THR A 282 4.62 -9.02 7.39
N ALA A 283 5.76 -9.46 6.84
CA ALA A 283 5.82 -10.52 5.86
C ALA A 283 5.34 -11.87 6.44
N SER A 284 4.84 -12.73 5.56
CA SER A 284 4.47 -14.09 5.93
C SER A 284 5.70 -14.96 6.15
N THR A 285 5.55 -16.00 6.99
CA THR A 285 6.59 -17.02 7.17
C THR A 285 7.00 -17.66 5.84
N ALA A 286 6.04 -17.89 4.95
CA ALA A 286 6.29 -18.52 3.65
C ALA A 286 7.21 -17.65 2.79
N SER A 287 6.92 -16.36 2.69
CA SER A 287 7.72 -15.38 1.94
C SER A 287 9.12 -15.19 2.50
N ILE A 288 9.28 -15.14 3.83
CA ILE A 288 10.60 -15.02 4.48
C ILE A 288 11.47 -16.26 4.22
N LEU A 289 10.87 -17.45 4.25
CA LEU A 289 11.60 -18.72 4.17
C LEU A 289 11.67 -19.33 2.77
N GLN A 290 10.93 -18.80 1.79
CA GLN A 290 10.74 -19.45 0.48
C GLN A 290 12.07 -19.83 -0.18
N ASP A 291 13.05 -18.92 -0.17
CA ASP A 291 14.31 -19.12 -0.86
C ASP A 291 15.15 -20.21 -0.19
N ILE A 292 15.28 -20.18 1.14
CA ILE A 292 16.08 -21.18 1.86
C ILE A 292 15.42 -22.56 1.85
N VAL A 293 14.09 -22.62 1.91
CA VAL A 293 13.34 -23.87 1.80
C VAL A 293 13.48 -24.44 0.40
N HIS A 294 13.36 -23.62 -0.64
CA HIS A 294 13.56 -24.06 -2.02
C HIS A 294 14.97 -24.59 -2.26
N MET A 295 16.00 -23.85 -1.86
CA MET A 295 17.39 -24.29 -1.99
C MET A 295 17.66 -25.58 -1.21
N ARG A 296 17.13 -25.72 0.00
CA ARG A 296 17.26 -26.95 0.79
C ARG A 296 16.64 -28.14 0.07
N ASP A 297 15.44 -27.97 -0.47
CA ASP A 297 14.69 -29.07 -1.10
C ASP A 297 15.32 -29.47 -2.44
N ASP A 298 15.72 -28.50 -3.27
CA ASP A 298 16.48 -28.74 -4.52
C ASP A 298 17.84 -29.40 -4.23
N ALA A 299 18.59 -28.92 -3.22
CA ALA A 299 19.85 -29.54 -2.85
C ALA A 299 19.67 -30.98 -2.35
N SER A 300 18.65 -31.23 -1.51
CA SER A 300 18.35 -32.56 -1.00
C SER A 300 17.98 -33.52 -2.14
N GLN A 301 17.19 -33.05 -3.11
CA GLN A 301 16.82 -33.84 -4.28
C GLN A 301 18.03 -34.19 -5.16
N ARG A 302 18.98 -33.26 -5.34
CA ARG A 302 20.20 -33.47 -6.14
C ARG A 302 21.18 -34.43 -5.48
N LEU A 303 21.31 -34.36 -4.16
CA LEU A 303 22.17 -35.24 -3.38
C LEU A 303 21.65 -36.69 -3.40
N GLY A 304 20.33 -36.88 -3.43
CA GLY A 304 19.71 -38.19 -3.39
C GLY A 304 20.01 -38.96 -2.11
N ASP A 305 19.66 -40.25 -2.08
CA ASP A 305 19.79 -41.10 -0.88
C ASP A 305 21.26 -41.37 -0.49
N ASP A 306 22.19 -41.27 -1.45
CA ASP A 306 23.62 -41.49 -1.24
C ASP A 306 24.34 -40.28 -0.62
N GLY A 307 23.66 -39.12 -0.54
CA GLY A 307 24.15 -37.91 0.10
C GLY A 307 25.24 -37.18 -0.69
N ILE A 308 26.15 -36.51 0.03
CA ILE A 308 27.24 -35.76 -0.60
C ILE A 308 28.26 -36.75 -1.17
N GLY A 309 28.37 -36.76 -2.51
CA GLY A 309 29.41 -37.48 -3.23
C GLY A 309 30.80 -36.95 -2.86
N CYS A 310 31.37 -37.48 -1.78
CA CYS A 310 32.72 -37.16 -1.32
C CYS A 310 33.72 -38.10 -1.97
N ASN A 311 34.65 -37.55 -2.75
CA ASN A 311 35.77 -38.30 -3.31
C ASN A 311 37.00 -38.10 -2.43
N VAL A 312 37.34 -39.11 -1.64
CA VAL A 312 38.55 -39.08 -0.79
C VAL A 312 39.79 -39.21 -1.67
N THR A 313 40.66 -38.21 -1.62
CA THR A 313 41.90 -38.13 -2.42
C THR A 313 43.14 -38.52 -1.64
N GLU A 314 43.15 -38.31 -0.32
CA GLU A 314 44.29 -38.62 0.54
C GLU A 314 43.85 -38.99 1.97
N VAL A 315 44.56 -39.93 2.59
CA VAL A 315 44.42 -40.26 4.01
C VAL A 315 45.82 -40.33 4.63
N VAL A 316 46.07 -39.50 5.65
CA VAL A 316 47.34 -39.43 6.39
C VAL A 316 47.09 -39.82 7.85
N ASP A 317 47.61 -40.96 8.28
CA ASP A 317 47.59 -41.39 9.68
C ASP A 317 48.67 -40.65 10.49
N GLY A 318 48.37 -40.31 11.75
CA GLY A 318 49.33 -39.67 12.65
C GLY A 318 49.73 -38.24 12.23
N TYR A 319 48.83 -37.52 11.57
CA TYR A 319 49.09 -36.17 11.08
C TYR A 319 49.56 -35.23 12.21
N GLY A 320 50.64 -34.49 11.96
CA GLY A 320 51.18 -33.51 12.92
C GLY A 320 52.11 -34.08 13.99
N ASP A 321 52.28 -35.40 14.09
CA ASP A 321 53.14 -36.08 15.08
C ASP A 321 52.93 -35.60 16.54
N ASP A 322 51.73 -35.10 16.85
CA ASP A 322 51.40 -34.43 18.11
C ASP A 322 50.67 -35.32 19.12
N ASN A 323 50.41 -36.59 18.77
CA ASN A 323 49.56 -37.55 19.49
C ASN A 323 48.12 -37.05 19.77
N ALA A 324 47.70 -35.93 19.20
CA ALA A 324 46.36 -35.37 19.34
C ALA A 324 45.50 -35.66 18.10
N THR A 325 46.12 -35.75 16.91
CA THR A 325 45.41 -36.00 15.66
C THR A 325 45.63 -37.42 15.16
N PHE A 326 44.57 -38.24 15.17
CA PHE A 326 44.65 -39.63 14.72
C PHE A 326 44.84 -39.75 13.20
N ARG A 327 44.13 -38.93 12.41
CA ARG A 327 44.09 -39.04 10.94
C ARG A 327 43.65 -37.73 10.29
N LEU A 328 44.30 -37.35 9.20
CA LEU A 328 43.85 -36.34 8.25
C LEU A 328 43.25 -37.03 7.02
N ILE A 329 42.06 -36.61 6.59
CA ILE A 329 41.42 -37.08 5.36
C ILE A 329 41.23 -35.86 4.45
N ARG A 330 41.71 -35.95 3.21
CA ARG A 330 41.44 -34.96 2.17
C ARG A 330 40.55 -35.56 1.11
N GLY A 331 39.69 -34.72 0.55
CA GLY A 331 38.81 -35.11 -0.54
C GLY A 331 38.19 -33.91 -1.23
N THR A 332 37.46 -34.19 -2.29
CA THR A 332 36.60 -33.22 -2.96
C THR A 332 35.14 -33.58 -2.72
N PHE A 333 34.29 -32.58 -2.77
CA PHE A 333 32.84 -32.77 -2.72
C PHE A 333 32.18 -31.81 -3.70
N SER A 334 31.02 -32.19 -4.20
CA SER A 334 30.21 -31.36 -5.08
C SER A 334 28.95 -30.94 -4.35
N THR A 335 28.63 -29.65 -4.43
CA THR A 335 27.40 -29.07 -3.87
C THR A 335 26.78 -28.15 -4.90
N PRO A 336 25.45 -28.04 -4.95
CA PRO A 336 24.80 -27.04 -5.78
C PRO A 336 25.22 -25.63 -5.35
N GLN A 337 25.44 -24.74 -6.33
CA GLN A 337 25.77 -23.34 -6.12
C GLN A 337 24.63 -22.44 -6.57
N TYR A 338 24.03 -21.74 -5.62
CA TYR A 338 22.90 -20.82 -5.83
C TYR A 338 23.32 -19.35 -5.92
N MET A 339 24.63 -19.07 -6.00
CA MET A 339 25.16 -17.71 -6.17
C MET A 339 25.73 -17.53 -7.57
N GLU A 340 25.62 -16.33 -8.14
CA GLU A 340 26.16 -16.04 -9.47
C GLU A 340 27.69 -16.20 -9.53
N SER A 341 28.37 -15.91 -8.42
CA SER A 341 29.82 -15.97 -8.28
C SER A 341 30.22 -16.55 -6.92
N ASP A 342 31.46 -17.06 -6.82
CA ASP A 342 32.08 -17.49 -5.55
C ASP A 342 32.73 -16.33 -4.78
N TYR A 343 32.87 -15.16 -5.43
CA TYR A 343 33.51 -13.99 -4.84
C TYR A 343 32.46 -12.96 -4.44
N PRO A 344 32.50 -12.43 -3.20
CA PRO A 344 31.61 -11.35 -2.78
C PRO A 344 32.03 -10.02 -3.44
N PRO A 345 31.06 -9.11 -3.74
CA PRO A 345 29.62 -9.31 -3.64
C PRO A 345 29.10 -10.21 -4.78
N ALA A 346 28.19 -11.12 -4.45
CA ALA A 346 27.54 -12.01 -5.42
C ALA A 346 26.04 -12.06 -5.15
N GLU A 347 25.25 -12.01 -6.22
CA GLU A 347 23.80 -12.17 -6.15
C GLU A 347 23.40 -13.64 -6.09
N MET A 348 22.19 -13.88 -5.60
CA MET A 348 21.58 -15.19 -5.72
C MET A 348 21.20 -15.43 -7.18
N ARG A 349 21.55 -16.60 -7.71
CA ARG A 349 21.26 -17.01 -9.09
C ARG A 349 19.77 -17.32 -9.25
N ARG A 350 19.11 -16.63 -10.18
CA ARG A 350 17.66 -16.75 -10.47
C ARG A 350 17.31 -16.07 -11.79
N ASP A 351 16.35 -16.64 -12.51
CA ASP A 351 15.72 -15.98 -13.66
C ASP A 351 14.54 -15.13 -13.17
N SER A 352 14.74 -13.84 -12.93
CA SER A 352 13.71 -12.89 -12.45
C SER A 352 13.11 -13.22 -11.05
N ALA A 353 11.79 -13.08 -10.87
CA ALA A 353 11.06 -13.40 -9.63
C ALA A 353 10.97 -14.92 -9.33
N ALA A 354 11.64 -15.75 -10.13
CA ALA A 354 11.66 -17.19 -9.94
C ALA A 354 12.37 -17.59 -8.62
N PRO A 355 12.13 -18.85 -8.16
CA PRO A 355 12.93 -19.45 -7.10
C PRO A 355 14.43 -19.47 -7.45
N PRO A 356 15.32 -19.54 -6.44
CA PRO A 356 16.76 -19.69 -6.65
C PRO A 356 17.08 -20.89 -7.56
N SER A 357 18.00 -20.73 -8.50
CA SER A 357 18.46 -21.81 -9.37
C SER A 357 19.94 -22.12 -9.14
N SER A 358 20.32 -23.40 -9.23
CA SER A 358 21.69 -23.84 -8.99
C SER A 358 22.49 -24.04 -10.27
N SER A 359 23.79 -23.81 -10.22
CA SER A 359 24.77 -24.47 -11.12
C SER A 359 25.50 -25.60 -10.38
N ASN A 360 26.03 -26.57 -11.14
CA ASN A 360 26.93 -27.56 -10.57
C ASN A 360 28.35 -26.96 -10.52
N SER A 361 28.92 -26.77 -9.33
CA SER A 361 30.33 -26.44 -9.15
C SER A 361 31.06 -27.53 -8.37
N GLU A 362 32.25 -27.91 -8.84
CA GLU A 362 33.17 -28.79 -8.11
C GLU A 362 33.97 -27.94 -7.12
N LYS A 363 33.88 -28.25 -5.81
CA LYS A 363 34.63 -27.51 -4.78
C LYS A 363 35.85 -28.28 -4.29
N TRP A 364 36.97 -27.56 -4.18
CA TRP A 364 38.20 -28.02 -3.55
C TRP A 364 38.11 -27.80 -2.05
N SER A 365 38.22 -28.87 -1.25
CA SER A 365 38.47 -28.74 0.18
C SER A 365 39.98 -28.86 0.43
N SER A 366 40.59 -27.74 0.82
CA SER A 366 41.89 -27.74 1.49
C SER A 366 41.62 -27.33 2.93
N PRO A 367 41.62 -28.26 3.91
CA PRO A 367 41.65 -27.84 5.30
C PRO A 367 43.02 -27.22 5.59
N SER A 368 43.00 -26.00 6.11
CA SER A 368 44.17 -25.33 6.72
C SER A 368 44.68 -26.11 7.92
#